data_AF-A0A3M6EXZ0-F1
#
_entry.id   AF-A0A3M6EXZ0-F1
#
_cell.length_a   1.000
_cell.length_b   1.000
_cell.length_c   1.000
_cell.angle_alpha   90.00
_cell.angle_beta   90.00
_cell.angle_gamma   90.00
#
_symmetry.space_group_name_H-M   'P 1'
#
loop_
_entity.id
_entity.type
_entity.pdbx_description
1 polymer ?
#
loop_
_entity_poly.entity_id
_entity_poly.type
_entity_poly.pdbx_seq_one_letter_code
_entity_poly.pdbx_strand_id
1 'polypeptide(L)'
;MPDTAVVNRAVTEVEPVTGLILSGGGARAAYQVGVLAGIADLLPPGSPNPFPVIVGTSAGAINAVKLASGALHFRIAIHQLTEFWQSFCSHQVLRSDWSGVIHQASRFFGRSLMGFGRNIPVALLNSSPLRELLNERLDLSGIEAAIDAHHLRAVAVTAFGYESGQAVTFYQGRGTIEPWLRHRRIGRPTQLTVDHLLASSAIPLLFAPVMLDQEYFGDGAVRQSAPISPALHLGANRVLVVGVSGNPRGLKAERPAPRPPNGVQPSLAQISGHMLNSTFIDNLESDIELLERLNIASALLPDDQIRQPGMEPVEVLVISPSRPLDEIAARHRRELPPALRTFLRGPGATKSSGASVLSYLLFESGYCSELIELGRHDAVAQGAELKRFLRLP
;
A
#
# COMPACT_ATOMS: atom_id res chain seq x y z
N MET A 1 40.85 48.48 9.73
CA MET A 1 39.44 48.59 10.10
C MET A 1 38.72 49.24 8.95
N PRO A 2 37.90 48.47 8.22
CA PRO A 2 36.47 48.56 8.46
C PRO A 2 35.82 47.21 8.77
N ASP A 3 34.76 47.27 9.56
CA ASP A 3 33.91 46.17 10.02
C ASP A 3 33.26 45.41 8.87
N THR A 4 33.68 44.14 8.70
CA THR A 4 32.86 43.13 8.04
C THR A 4 31.80 42.65 9.02
N ALA A 5 30.61 43.24 8.94
CA ALA A 5 29.41 42.70 9.56
C ALA A 5 29.18 41.26 9.06
N VAL A 6 29.35 40.31 9.96
CA VAL A 6 28.98 38.90 9.77
C VAL A 6 27.45 38.87 9.65
N VAL A 7 26.96 38.78 8.41
CA VAL A 7 25.55 38.48 8.14
C VAL A 7 25.35 37.02 8.53
N ASN A 8 24.98 36.80 9.78
CA ASN A 8 24.57 35.51 10.30
C ASN A 8 23.20 35.17 9.67
N ARG A 9 23.22 34.62 8.45
CA ARG A 9 22.01 34.07 7.81
C ARG A 9 21.62 32.83 8.59
N ALA A 10 20.58 32.97 9.42
CA ALA A 10 19.93 31.87 10.10
C ALA A 10 19.59 30.76 9.08
N VAL A 11 20.21 29.60 9.27
CA VAL A 11 19.81 28.36 8.62
C VAL A 11 18.45 28.02 9.21
N THR A 12 17.36 28.26 8.47
CA THR A 12 16.07 27.65 8.81
C THR A 12 16.20 26.16 8.49
N GLU A 13 16.61 25.35 9.47
CA GLU A 13 16.47 23.89 9.39
C GLU A 13 14.98 23.59 9.15
N VAL A 14 14.66 22.98 8.02
CA VAL A 14 13.29 22.55 7.72
C VAL A 14 12.91 21.48 8.76
N GLU A 15 11.78 21.69 9.45
CA GLU A 15 11.29 20.75 10.45
C GLU A 15 11.11 19.36 9.81
N PRO A 16 11.57 18.26 10.46
CA PRO A 16 11.42 16.92 9.93
C PRO A 16 9.94 16.51 9.90
N VAL A 17 9.44 16.14 8.74
CA VAL A 17 8.09 15.62 8.54
C VAL A 17 8.19 14.19 8.03
N THR A 18 7.85 13.24 8.91
CA THR A 18 7.88 11.82 8.60
C THR A 18 6.61 11.39 7.86
N GLY A 19 6.78 10.87 6.63
CA GLY A 19 5.74 10.20 5.86
C GLY A 19 5.74 8.70 6.09
N LEU A 20 4.57 8.10 6.21
CA LEU A 20 4.35 6.66 6.20
C LEU A 20 3.74 6.26 4.85
N ILE A 21 4.34 5.26 4.19
CA ILE A 21 3.87 4.76 2.89
C ILE A 21 3.49 3.29 3.04
N LEU A 22 2.20 3.02 2.82
CA LEU A 22 1.59 1.70 2.90
C LEU A 22 1.22 1.20 1.50
N SER A 23 2.04 0.29 0.98
CA SER A 23 1.91 -0.27 -0.35
C SER A 23 0.67 -1.14 -0.54
N GLY A 24 0.26 -1.36 -1.80
CA GLY A 24 -0.78 -2.32 -2.14
C GLY A 24 -0.28 -3.76 -2.02
N GLY A 25 -1.16 -4.69 -1.61
CA GLY A 25 -0.80 -6.10 -1.51
C GLY A 25 -1.90 -7.06 -1.10
N GLY A 26 -3.18 -6.65 -1.19
CA GLY A 26 -4.31 -7.46 -0.75
C GLY A 26 -4.15 -7.91 0.71
N ALA A 27 -4.36 -9.20 0.97
CA ALA A 27 -4.22 -9.79 2.30
C ALA A 27 -2.83 -9.62 2.93
N ARG A 28 -1.78 -9.43 2.11
CA ARG A 28 -0.41 -9.16 2.61
C ARG A 28 -0.32 -7.87 3.42
N ALA A 29 -1.26 -6.95 3.28
CA ALA A 29 -1.28 -5.71 4.07
C ALA A 29 -1.43 -5.96 5.58
N ALA A 30 -1.84 -7.16 6.02
CA ALA A 30 -1.77 -7.57 7.42
C ALA A 30 -0.33 -7.49 7.99
N TYR A 31 0.70 -7.74 7.17
CA TYR A 31 2.11 -7.55 7.57
C TYR A 31 2.39 -6.11 7.99
N GLN A 32 1.81 -5.14 7.27
CA GLN A 32 2.01 -3.72 7.58
C GLN A 32 1.50 -3.36 8.97
N VAL A 33 0.37 -3.97 9.36
CA VAL A 33 -0.21 -3.79 10.70
C VAL A 33 0.73 -4.32 11.77
N GLY A 34 1.36 -5.48 11.53
CA GLY A 34 2.42 -6.02 12.36
C GLY A 34 3.59 -5.05 12.53
N VAL A 35 4.09 -4.49 11.44
CA VAL A 35 5.18 -3.50 11.48
C VAL A 35 4.79 -2.29 12.32
N LEU A 36 3.57 -1.77 12.14
CA LEU A 36 3.06 -0.65 12.93
C LEU A 36 2.89 -1.02 14.43
N ALA A 37 2.49 -2.25 14.74
CA ALA A 37 2.45 -2.78 16.11
C ALA A 37 3.85 -2.84 16.74
N GLY A 38 4.86 -3.30 15.99
CA GLY A 38 6.25 -3.28 16.47
C GLY A 38 6.78 -1.86 16.68
N ILE A 39 6.40 -0.90 15.82
CA ILE A 39 6.73 0.52 16.03
C ILE A 39 6.04 1.06 17.27
N ALA A 40 4.76 0.73 17.47
CA ALA A 40 4.04 1.09 18.69
C ALA A 40 4.74 0.51 19.93
N ASP A 41 5.23 -0.73 19.90
CA ASP A 41 5.99 -1.34 21.01
C ASP A 41 7.28 -0.58 21.32
N LEU A 42 7.96 -0.02 20.31
CA LEU A 42 9.22 0.74 20.46
C LEU A 42 9.03 2.17 20.99
N LEU A 43 7.85 2.76 20.80
CA LEU A 43 7.56 4.14 21.25
C LEU A 43 7.39 4.20 22.78
N PRO A 44 7.80 5.28 23.45
CA PRO A 44 7.40 5.49 24.85
C PRO A 44 5.86 5.51 25.03
N PRO A 45 5.32 5.06 26.18
CA PRO A 45 3.90 5.23 26.48
C PRO A 45 3.48 6.71 26.40
N GLY A 46 2.32 6.97 25.79
CA GLY A 46 1.82 8.34 25.59
C GLY A 46 2.44 9.12 24.42
N SER A 47 3.35 8.50 23.64
CA SER A 47 3.88 9.15 22.43
C SER A 47 2.76 9.48 21.43
N PRO A 48 2.81 10.66 20.77
CA PRO A 48 1.87 10.99 19.71
C PRO A 48 2.12 10.12 18.48
N ASN A 49 1.25 10.24 17.48
CA ASN A 49 1.46 9.63 16.16
C ASN A 49 2.79 10.13 15.55
N PRO A 50 3.75 9.23 15.23
CA PRO A 50 5.03 9.64 14.66
C PRO A 50 4.95 9.93 13.15
N PHE A 51 3.78 9.77 12.52
CA PHE A 51 3.58 9.92 11.07
C PHE A 51 2.58 11.05 10.72
N PRO A 52 3.03 12.31 10.63
CA PRO A 52 2.16 13.40 10.20
C PRO A 52 1.61 13.23 8.77
N VAL A 53 2.33 12.53 7.89
CA VAL A 53 1.86 12.25 6.53
C VAL A 53 1.65 10.75 6.39
N ILE A 54 0.46 10.32 5.94
CA ILE A 54 0.15 8.90 5.74
C ILE A 54 -0.39 8.70 4.33
N VAL A 55 0.26 7.84 3.55
CA VAL A 55 -0.13 7.53 2.17
C VAL A 55 -0.38 6.04 2.06
N GLY A 56 -1.50 5.66 1.46
CA GLY A 56 -1.81 4.27 1.19
C GLY A 56 -2.34 4.03 -0.23
N THR A 57 -2.21 2.79 -0.69
CA THR A 57 -2.78 2.34 -1.97
C THR A 57 -3.35 0.93 -1.82
N SER A 58 -4.51 0.66 -2.44
CA SER A 58 -5.22 -0.62 -2.34
C SER A 58 -5.46 -1.00 -0.88
N ALA A 59 -5.16 -2.24 -0.49
CA ALA A 59 -5.27 -2.66 0.91
C ALA A 59 -4.45 -1.78 1.89
N GLY A 60 -3.33 -1.19 1.44
CA GLY A 60 -2.56 -0.23 2.23
C GLY A 60 -3.30 1.10 2.46
N ALA A 61 -4.22 1.49 1.57
CA ALA A 61 -5.09 2.65 1.78
C ALA A 61 -6.11 2.43 2.91
N ILE A 62 -6.60 1.20 3.09
CA ILE A 62 -7.46 0.85 4.23
C ILE A 62 -6.69 1.03 5.54
N ASN A 63 -5.45 0.52 5.61
CA ASN A 63 -4.58 0.71 6.77
C ASN A 63 -4.26 2.19 7.02
N ALA A 64 -3.93 2.93 5.97
CA ALA A 64 -3.60 4.35 6.04
C ALA A 64 -4.75 5.18 6.60
N VAL A 65 -5.95 4.97 6.07
CA VAL A 65 -7.14 5.72 6.50
C VAL A 65 -7.59 5.31 7.90
N LYS A 66 -7.58 4.02 8.25
CA LYS A 66 -7.90 3.58 9.63
C LYS A 66 -6.92 4.18 10.64
N LEU A 67 -5.63 4.22 10.31
CA LEU A 67 -4.61 4.82 11.16
C LEU A 67 -4.78 6.34 11.27
N ALA A 68 -5.02 7.02 10.14
CA ALA A 68 -5.26 8.47 10.11
C ALA A 68 -6.48 8.87 10.94
N SER A 69 -7.58 8.13 10.82
CA SER A 69 -8.79 8.29 11.64
C SER A 69 -8.51 8.17 13.15
N GLY A 70 -7.55 7.33 13.54
CA GLY A 70 -7.16 7.11 14.92
C GLY A 70 -5.90 7.85 15.36
N ALA A 71 -5.37 8.77 14.56
CA ALA A 71 -4.05 9.37 14.79
C ALA A 71 -3.93 10.19 16.10
N LEU A 72 -5.06 10.61 16.68
CA LEU A 72 -5.10 11.20 18.02
C LEU A 72 -4.53 10.24 19.08
N HIS A 73 -4.79 8.94 18.95
CA HIS A 73 -4.40 7.90 19.88
C HIS A 73 -3.71 6.74 19.15
N PHE A 74 -2.50 6.99 18.66
CA PHE A 74 -1.75 6.06 17.80
C PHE A 74 -1.76 4.61 18.28
N ARG A 75 -1.39 4.34 19.54
CA ARG A 75 -1.37 2.97 20.09
C ARG A 75 -2.74 2.27 20.06
N ILE A 76 -3.80 3.01 20.37
CA ILE A 76 -5.19 2.48 20.33
C ILE A 76 -5.59 2.21 18.88
N ALA A 77 -5.25 3.11 17.95
CA ALA A 77 -5.52 2.91 16.53
C ALA A 77 -4.84 1.65 15.99
N ILE A 78 -3.59 1.37 16.41
CA ILE A 78 -2.88 0.15 16.03
C ILE A 78 -3.50 -1.11 16.63
N HIS A 79 -3.96 -1.06 17.89
CA HIS A 79 -4.70 -2.18 18.48
C HIS A 79 -5.99 -2.47 17.70
N GLN A 80 -6.79 -1.45 17.44
CA GLN A 80 -8.03 -1.58 16.66
C GLN A 80 -7.77 -2.06 15.22
N LEU A 81 -6.66 -1.62 14.61
CA LEU A 81 -6.25 -2.08 13.28
C LEU A 81 -5.82 -3.56 13.33
N THR A 82 -5.16 -3.98 14.40
CA THR A 82 -4.76 -5.38 14.62
C THR A 82 -5.99 -6.27 14.78
N GLU A 83 -6.94 -5.88 15.63
CA GLU A 83 -8.21 -6.59 15.80
C GLU A 83 -9.00 -6.62 14.49
N PHE A 84 -9.05 -5.50 13.77
CA PHE A 84 -9.69 -5.42 12.46
C PHE A 84 -9.14 -6.51 11.53
N TRP A 85 -7.82 -6.61 11.37
CA TRP A 85 -7.17 -7.62 10.51
C TRP A 85 -7.28 -9.05 11.02
N GLN A 86 -7.21 -9.28 12.33
CA GLN A 86 -7.38 -10.60 12.93
C GLN A 86 -8.83 -11.11 12.86
N SER A 87 -9.79 -10.20 12.75
CA SER A 87 -11.21 -10.54 12.61
C SER A 87 -11.66 -10.84 11.17
N PHE A 88 -10.79 -10.62 10.16
CA PHE A 88 -11.15 -10.91 8.77
C PHE A 88 -11.42 -12.39 8.56
N CYS A 89 -12.51 -12.65 7.86
CA CYS A 89 -12.78 -13.92 7.21
C CYS A 89 -13.06 -13.65 5.73
N SER A 90 -12.66 -14.55 4.82
CA SER A 90 -12.75 -14.28 3.37
C SER A 90 -14.18 -13.96 2.91
N HIS A 91 -15.21 -14.43 3.63
CA HIS A 91 -16.62 -14.14 3.33
C HIS A 91 -17.03 -12.66 3.52
N GLN A 92 -16.25 -11.89 4.28
CA GLN A 92 -16.47 -10.46 4.56
C GLN A 92 -15.82 -9.56 3.51
N VAL A 93 -14.90 -10.08 2.70
CA VAL A 93 -14.23 -9.35 1.60
C VAL A 93 -14.77 -9.77 0.25
N LEU A 94 -15.07 -11.06 0.10
CA LEU A 94 -15.61 -11.68 -1.10
C LEU A 94 -16.93 -12.36 -0.75
N ARG A 95 -18.05 -11.99 -1.40
CA ARG A 95 -19.32 -12.72 -1.18
C ARG A 95 -19.10 -14.21 -1.39
N SER A 96 -19.72 -15.01 -0.52
CA SER A 96 -19.70 -16.48 -0.60
C SER A 96 -20.62 -17.05 -1.70
N ASP A 97 -21.22 -16.21 -2.56
CA ASP A 97 -22.05 -16.62 -3.70
C ASP A 97 -21.20 -17.10 -4.89
N TRP A 98 -20.26 -18.01 -4.61
CA TRP A 98 -19.36 -18.60 -5.59
C TRP A 98 -20.10 -19.37 -6.70
N SER A 99 -21.34 -19.81 -6.46
CA SER A 99 -22.23 -20.31 -7.52
C SER A 99 -22.53 -19.21 -8.55
N GLY A 100 -22.72 -17.96 -8.11
CA GLY A 100 -22.88 -16.77 -8.94
C GLY A 100 -21.59 -16.38 -9.67
N VAL A 101 -20.43 -16.45 -9.00
CA VAL A 101 -19.10 -16.21 -9.63
C VAL A 101 -18.80 -17.25 -10.72
N ILE A 102 -19.04 -18.53 -10.44
CA ILE A 102 -18.88 -19.62 -11.41
C ILE A 102 -19.90 -19.49 -12.55
N HIS A 103 -21.13 -19.05 -12.26
CA HIS A 103 -22.14 -18.80 -13.28
C HIS A 103 -21.80 -17.58 -14.15
N GLN A 104 -21.22 -16.51 -13.59
CA GLN A 104 -20.73 -15.38 -14.36
C GLN A 104 -19.49 -15.75 -15.19
N ALA A 105 -18.55 -16.52 -14.63
CA ALA A 105 -17.40 -17.03 -15.36
C ALA A 105 -17.82 -17.96 -16.51
N SER A 106 -18.77 -18.89 -16.29
CA SER A 106 -19.27 -19.77 -17.35
C SER A 106 -20.06 -19.01 -18.41
N ARG A 107 -20.81 -17.96 -18.04
CA ARG A 107 -21.43 -17.03 -19.00
C ARG A 107 -20.40 -16.24 -19.79
N PHE A 108 -19.30 -15.81 -19.17
CA PHE A 108 -18.20 -15.14 -19.84
C PHE A 108 -17.54 -16.06 -20.87
N PHE A 109 -17.16 -17.28 -20.47
CA PHE A 109 -16.59 -18.28 -21.39
C PHE A 109 -17.57 -18.68 -22.50
N GLY A 110 -18.84 -18.92 -22.16
CA GLY A 110 -19.88 -19.29 -23.13
C GLY A 110 -20.22 -18.19 -24.14
N ARG A 111 -20.25 -16.91 -23.71
CA ARG A 111 -20.54 -15.77 -24.60
C ARG A 111 -19.32 -15.27 -25.38
N SER A 112 -18.11 -15.46 -24.84
CA SER A 112 -16.84 -15.19 -25.55
C SER A 112 -16.64 -16.19 -26.69
N LEU A 113 -17.04 -17.46 -26.51
CA LEU A 113 -17.12 -18.44 -27.60
C LEU A 113 -18.21 -18.14 -28.65
N MET A 114 -19.24 -17.37 -28.29
CA MET A 114 -20.37 -17.03 -29.17
C MET A 114 -20.30 -15.63 -29.81
N GLY A 115 -19.27 -14.83 -29.54
CA GLY A 115 -19.03 -13.55 -30.23
C GLY A 115 -20.01 -12.41 -29.95
N PHE A 116 -20.87 -12.49 -28.92
CA PHE A 116 -21.82 -11.43 -28.58
C PHE A 116 -21.25 -10.46 -27.52
N GLY A 117 -20.63 -9.38 -27.99
CA GLY A 117 -20.20 -8.25 -27.16
C GLY A 117 -21.25 -7.14 -27.09
N ARG A 118 -21.47 -6.58 -25.88
CA ARG A 118 -21.54 -5.12 -25.66
C ARG A 118 -21.69 -4.68 -24.20
N ASN A 119 -22.16 -5.53 -23.28
CA ASN A 119 -22.21 -5.20 -21.84
C ASN A 119 -21.74 -6.39 -21.00
N ILE A 120 -20.43 -6.46 -20.74
CA ILE A 120 -19.81 -7.45 -19.84
C ILE A 120 -19.66 -6.76 -18.48
N PRO A 121 -20.22 -7.28 -17.39
CA PRO A 121 -19.80 -6.85 -16.06
C PRO A 121 -18.31 -7.17 -15.90
N VAL A 122 -17.47 -6.14 -15.77
CA VAL A 122 -16.00 -6.22 -15.76
C VAL A 122 -15.45 -6.80 -14.43
N ALA A 123 -16.34 -7.24 -13.52
CA ALA A 123 -16.00 -7.69 -12.17
C ALA A 123 -16.53 -9.09 -11.91
N LEU A 124 -15.64 -9.98 -11.45
CA LEU A 124 -16.01 -11.32 -11.00
C LEU A 124 -16.63 -11.30 -9.58
N LEU A 125 -16.35 -10.27 -8.77
CA LEU A 125 -16.73 -10.20 -7.36
C LEU A 125 -17.39 -8.85 -7.03
N ASN A 126 -18.46 -8.90 -6.23
CA ASN A 126 -19.13 -7.73 -5.70
C ASN A 126 -18.43 -7.25 -4.42
N SER A 127 -18.05 -5.97 -4.36
CA SER A 127 -17.42 -5.32 -3.21
C SER A 127 -18.38 -4.82 -2.13
N SER A 128 -19.70 -5.08 -2.23
CA SER A 128 -20.69 -4.73 -1.19
C SER A 128 -20.30 -5.18 0.24
N PRO A 129 -19.79 -6.40 0.49
CA PRO A 129 -19.38 -6.80 1.84
C PRO A 129 -18.24 -5.96 2.40
N LEU A 130 -17.25 -5.66 1.56
CA LEU A 130 -16.15 -4.78 1.94
C LEU A 130 -16.66 -3.37 2.23
N ARG A 131 -17.60 -2.85 1.43
CA ARG A 131 -18.24 -1.55 1.69
C ARG A 131 -18.94 -1.52 3.04
N GLU A 132 -19.75 -2.52 3.35
CA GLU A 132 -20.48 -2.64 4.62
C GLU A 132 -19.50 -2.71 5.80
N LEU A 133 -18.48 -3.56 5.71
CA LEU A 133 -17.43 -3.68 6.71
C LEU A 133 -16.70 -2.35 6.95
N LEU A 134 -16.32 -1.65 5.87
CA LEU A 134 -15.64 -0.36 5.96
C LEU A 134 -16.55 0.71 6.58
N ASN A 135 -17.84 0.77 6.20
CA ASN A 135 -18.79 1.70 6.81
C ASN A 135 -19.05 1.41 8.29
N GLU A 136 -19.01 0.14 8.71
CA GLU A 136 -19.22 -0.24 10.12
C GLU A 136 -17.98 0.00 10.98
N ARG A 137 -16.77 -0.18 10.42
CA ARG A 137 -15.51 -0.22 11.18
C ARG A 137 -14.62 1.00 11.01
N LEU A 138 -14.90 1.89 10.04
CA LEU A 138 -14.16 3.13 9.83
C LEU A 138 -14.99 4.34 10.23
N ASP A 139 -14.48 5.07 11.22
CA ASP A 139 -14.94 6.42 11.52
C ASP A 139 -14.00 7.42 10.83
N LEU A 140 -14.45 7.99 9.71
CA LEU A 140 -13.67 8.95 8.92
C LEU A 140 -13.65 10.35 9.55
N SER A 141 -14.54 10.64 10.51
CA SER A 141 -14.58 11.95 11.18
C SER A 141 -13.33 12.20 12.02
N GLY A 142 -12.68 11.12 12.50
CA GLY A 142 -11.43 11.20 13.24
C GLY A 142 -10.24 11.76 12.44
N ILE A 143 -10.30 11.73 11.10
CA ILE A 143 -9.26 12.32 10.24
C ILE A 143 -9.24 13.83 10.42
N GLU A 144 -10.40 14.47 10.36
CA GLU A 144 -10.52 15.93 10.51
C GLU A 144 -10.07 16.34 11.91
N ALA A 145 -10.52 15.63 12.94
CA ALA A 145 -10.12 15.87 14.33
C ALA A 145 -8.59 15.74 14.53
N ALA A 146 -7.94 14.77 13.88
CA ALA A 146 -6.50 14.61 13.94
C ALA A 146 -5.73 15.73 13.19
N ILE A 147 -6.29 16.23 12.09
CA ILE A 147 -5.73 17.37 11.33
C ILE A 147 -5.81 18.66 12.13
N ASP A 148 -6.97 18.91 12.75
CA ASP A 148 -7.21 20.07 13.61
C ASP A 148 -6.29 20.05 14.84
N ALA A 149 -6.14 18.88 15.47
CA ALA A 149 -5.28 18.69 16.62
C ALA A 149 -3.77 18.66 16.31
N HIS A 150 -3.35 18.84 15.05
CA HIS A 150 -1.95 18.78 14.60
C HIS A 150 -1.28 17.40 14.77
N HIS A 151 -2.04 16.33 14.99
CA HIS A 151 -1.51 14.94 15.06
C HIS A 151 -1.40 14.29 13.67
N LEU A 152 -2.02 14.92 12.66
CA LEU A 152 -1.96 14.55 11.26
C LEU A 152 -1.81 15.83 10.41
N ARG A 153 -0.90 15.81 9.45
CA ARG A 153 -0.74 16.86 8.43
C ARG A 153 -1.60 16.56 7.21
N ALA A 154 -1.55 15.32 6.73
CA ALA A 154 -2.36 14.85 5.62
C ALA A 154 -2.44 13.31 5.56
N VAL A 155 -3.53 12.80 5.01
CA VAL A 155 -3.71 11.42 4.59
C VAL A 155 -4.05 11.37 3.11
N ALA A 156 -3.56 10.36 2.39
CA ALA A 156 -3.83 10.20 0.97
C ALA A 156 -4.06 8.75 0.52
N VAL A 157 -4.92 8.63 -0.49
CA VAL A 157 -5.35 7.38 -1.12
C VAL A 157 -5.17 7.52 -2.62
N THR A 158 -4.45 6.58 -3.25
CA THR A 158 -4.24 6.59 -4.70
C THR A 158 -5.16 5.59 -5.40
N ALA A 159 -5.85 6.02 -6.46
CA ALA A 159 -6.66 5.19 -7.34
C ALA A 159 -6.31 5.46 -8.82
N PHE A 160 -6.70 4.56 -9.71
CA PHE A 160 -6.43 4.68 -11.14
C PHE A 160 -7.69 5.04 -11.91
N GLY A 161 -7.70 6.20 -12.58
CA GLY A 161 -8.79 6.61 -13.46
C GLY A 161 -8.69 5.90 -14.81
N TYR A 162 -9.69 5.08 -15.16
CA TYR A 162 -9.68 4.28 -16.39
C TYR A 162 -9.80 5.13 -17.64
N GLU A 163 -10.57 6.21 -17.59
CA GLU A 163 -10.86 7.07 -18.73
C GLU A 163 -9.74 8.08 -18.96
N SER A 164 -9.26 8.72 -17.88
CA SER A 164 -8.14 9.65 -17.92
C SER A 164 -6.79 8.95 -18.13
N GLY A 165 -6.67 7.69 -17.72
CA GLY A 165 -5.41 6.95 -17.71
C GLY A 165 -4.41 7.49 -16.69
N GLN A 166 -4.90 8.18 -15.65
CA GLN A 166 -4.11 8.87 -14.63
C GLN A 166 -4.15 8.14 -13.29
N ALA A 167 -3.03 8.18 -12.55
CA ALA A 167 -3.02 7.85 -11.14
C ALA A 167 -3.44 9.10 -10.35
N VAL A 168 -4.59 9.01 -9.69
CA VAL A 168 -5.18 10.12 -8.92
C VAL A 168 -5.00 9.81 -7.44
N THR A 169 -4.26 10.69 -6.76
CA THR A 169 -4.10 10.69 -5.31
C THR A 169 -5.11 11.66 -4.70
N PHE A 170 -6.16 11.12 -4.10
CA PHE A 170 -7.09 11.88 -3.28
C PHE A 170 -6.47 12.09 -1.91
N TYR A 171 -6.42 13.34 -1.44
CA TYR A 171 -5.83 13.65 -0.15
C TYR A 171 -6.71 14.56 0.70
N GLN A 172 -6.73 14.30 1.99
CA GLN A 172 -7.32 15.16 3.01
C GLN A 172 -6.20 15.64 3.91
N GLY A 173 -6.04 16.95 4.02
CA GLY A 173 -4.98 17.58 4.78
C GLY A 173 -5.30 19.03 5.02
N ARG A 174 -4.37 19.75 5.66
CA ARG A 174 -4.55 21.18 5.89
C ARG A 174 -4.67 21.93 4.57
N GLY A 175 -5.52 22.96 4.54
CA GLY A 175 -5.80 23.79 3.35
C GLY A 175 -4.62 24.58 2.78
N THR A 176 -3.39 24.28 3.21
CA THR A 176 -2.13 24.83 2.69
C THR A 176 -1.45 23.92 1.67
N ILE A 177 -2.01 22.73 1.39
CA ILE A 177 -1.44 21.77 0.45
C ILE A 177 -2.09 21.95 -0.93
N GLU A 178 -1.33 22.54 -1.85
CA GLU A 178 -1.75 22.77 -3.23
C GLU A 178 -1.92 21.45 -4.02
N PRO A 179 -2.93 21.34 -4.89
CA PRO A 179 -3.04 20.22 -5.83
C PRO A 179 -1.82 20.19 -6.76
N TRP A 180 -1.45 19.00 -7.21
CA TRP A 180 -0.33 18.82 -8.13
C TRP A 180 -0.76 18.12 -9.41
N LEU A 181 -0.12 18.51 -10.51
CA LEU A 181 -0.23 17.85 -11.80
C LEU A 181 1.18 17.47 -12.27
N ARG A 182 1.43 16.18 -12.38
CA ARG A 182 2.63 15.59 -12.95
C ARG A 182 2.23 14.68 -14.11
N HIS A 183 3.22 14.17 -14.85
CA HIS A 183 2.96 13.27 -15.97
C HIS A 183 2.13 12.05 -15.53
N ARG A 184 0.84 12.04 -15.90
CA ARG A 184 -0.16 11.02 -15.53
C ARG A 184 -0.36 10.80 -14.02
N ARG A 185 0.03 11.76 -13.17
CA ARG A 185 -0.16 11.70 -11.72
C ARG A 185 -0.77 13.01 -11.22
N ILE A 186 -1.87 12.93 -10.50
CA ILE A 186 -2.61 14.09 -10.03
C ILE A 186 -2.85 13.98 -8.53
N GLY A 187 -2.63 15.06 -7.80
CA GLY A 187 -3.11 15.22 -6.43
C GLY A 187 -4.39 16.03 -6.40
N ARG A 188 -5.44 15.49 -5.80
CA ARG A 188 -6.73 16.16 -5.66
C ARG A 188 -7.10 16.30 -4.17
N PRO A 189 -7.26 17.53 -3.65
CA PRO A 189 -7.77 17.74 -2.30
C PRO A 189 -9.23 17.27 -2.25
N THR A 190 -9.56 16.38 -1.32
CA THR A 190 -10.87 15.74 -1.25
C THR A 190 -11.13 15.24 0.17
N GLN A 191 -12.37 15.35 0.64
CA GLN A 191 -12.78 14.66 1.86
C GLN A 191 -12.88 13.16 1.57
N LEU A 192 -12.06 12.36 2.25
CA LEU A 192 -11.99 10.93 1.97
C LEU A 192 -13.28 10.24 2.40
N THR A 193 -13.72 9.29 1.59
CA THR A 193 -14.92 8.47 1.81
C THR A 193 -14.59 7.00 1.60
N VAL A 194 -15.50 6.10 2.01
CA VAL A 194 -15.36 4.67 1.72
C VAL A 194 -15.29 4.38 0.22
N ASP A 195 -15.91 5.21 -0.63
CA ASP A 195 -15.81 5.05 -2.09
C ASP A 195 -14.37 5.20 -2.61
N HIS A 196 -13.59 6.13 -2.02
CA HIS A 196 -12.18 6.29 -2.37
C HIS A 196 -11.34 5.06 -2.02
N LEU A 197 -11.65 4.41 -0.88
CA LEU A 197 -10.98 3.18 -0.46
C LEU A 197 -11.35 2.00 -1.37
N LEU A 198 -12.64 1.87 -1.71
CA LEU A 198 -13.13 0.85 -2.62
C LEU A 198 -12.55 1.02 -4.02
N ALA A 199 -12.49 2.26 -4.53
CA ALA A 199 -11.83 2.58 -5.79
C ALA A 199 -10.35 2.16 -5.76
N SER A 200 -9.61 2.58 -4.72
CA SER A 200 -8.20 2.26 -4.56
C SER A 200 -7.92 0.76 -4.45
N SER A 201 -8.90 -0.03 -3.97
CA SER A 201 -8.79 -1.49 -3.79
C SER A 201 -9.51 -2.29 -4.90
N ALA A 202 -10.00 -1.63 -5.95
CA ALA A 202 -10.76 -2.27 -7.01
C ALA A 202 -9.84 -2.97 -8.03
N ILE A 203 -9.24 -4.09 -7.60
CA ILE A 203 -8.30 -4.87 -8.42
C ILE A 203 -9.01 -5.28 -9.73
N PRO A 204 -8.46 -4.93 -10.91
CA PRO A 204 -9.07 -5.27 -12.19
C PRO A 204 -9.41 -6.76 -12.28
N LEU A 205 -10.56 -7.06 -12.90
CA LEU A 205 -11.14 -8.41 -13.05
C LEU A 205 -11.68 -9.03 -11.76
N LEU A 206 -11.15 -8.66 -10.58
CA LEU A 206 -11.65 -9.15 -9.30
C LEU A 206 -12.82 -8.29 -8.81
N PHE A 207 -12.64 -6.99 -8.68
CA PHE A 207 -13.64 -6.07 -8.14
C PHE A 207 -14.16 -5.09 -9.19
N ALA A 208 -15.39 -4.61 -9.00
CA ALA A 208 -15.99 -3.62 -9.89
C ALA A 208 -15.31 -2.26 -9.76
N PRO A 209 -15.06 -1.56 -10.89
CA PRO A 209 -14.67 -0.16 -10.86
C PRO A 209 -15.69 0.68 -10.10
N VAL A 210 -15.21 1.69 -9.37
CA VAL A 210 -16.04 2.59 -8.57
C VAL A 210 -16.13 3.93 -9.27
N MET A 211 -17.35 4.45 -9.42
CA MET A 211 -17.57 5.78 -9.99
C MET A 211 -17.25 6.85 -8.94
N LEU A 212 -16.29 7.72 -9.21
CA LEU A 212 -16.00 8.92 -8.42
C LEU A 212 -15.99 10.12 -9.37
N ASP A 213 -16.68 11.22 -9.02
CA ASP A 213 -16.65 12.47 -9.81
C ASP A 213 -16.87 12.29 -11.33
N GLN A 214 -17.77 11.38 -11.73
CA GLN A 214 -18.11 11.05 -13.13
C GLN A 214 -17.06 10.24 -13.91
N GLU A 215 -16.02 9.74 -13.25
CA GLU A 215 -15.04 8.82 -13.85
C GLU A 215 -15.03 7.47 -13.11
N TYR A 216 -14.82 6.38 -13.84
CA TYR A 216 -14.57 5.08 -13.22
C TYR A 216 -13.12 4.93 -12.76
N PHE A 217 -12.98 4.56 -11.49
CA PHE A 217 -11.71 4.30 -10.84
C PHE A 217 -11.51 2.80 -10.54
N GLY A 218 -10.28 2.35 -10.69
CA GLY A 218 -9.79 1.04 -10.30
C GLY A 218 -8.62 1.14 -9.32
N ASP A 219 -8.05 -0.02 -9.00
CA ASP A 219 -6.95 -0.11 -8.05
C ASP A 219 -5.78 0.81 -8.41
N GLY A 220 -5.33 1.61 -7.45
CA GLY A 220 -4.27 2.60 -7.66
C GLY A 220 -2.94 2.00 -8.06
N ALA A 221 -2.66 0.75 -7.68
CA ALA A 221 -1.41 0.09 -7.99
C ALA A 221 -1.22 -0.17 -9.50
N VAL A 222 -2.31 -0.27 -10.27
CA VAL A 222 -2.30 -0.53 -11.74
C VAL A 222 -1.37 0.41 -12.49
N ARG A 223 -1.23 1.66 -12.02
CA ARG A 223 -0.36 2.67 -12.63
C ARG A 223 0.39 3.55 -11.64
N GLN A 224 0.64 3.06 -10.43
CA GLN A 224 1.39 3.82 -9.43
C GLN A 224 2.89 3.73 -9.69
N SER A 225 3.41 4.57 -10.59
CA SER A 225 4.84 4.57 -10.95
C SER A 225 5.76 5.23 -9.91
N ALA A 226 5.19 5.97 -8.94
CA ALA A 226 5.94 6.74 -7.95
C ALA A 226 5.19 6.80 -6.62
N PRO A 227 5.10 5.68 -5.87
CA PRO A 227 4.37 5.60 -4.60
C PRO A 227 4.89 6.52 -3.49
N ILE A 228 6.13 7.01 -3.55
CA ILE A 228 6.70 7.95 -2.58
C ILE A 228 6.31 9.39 -2.90
N SER A 229 6.14 9.72 -4.17
CA SER A 229 5.86 11.09 -4.65
C SER A 229 4.68 11.77 -3.95
N PRO A 230 3.54 11.11 -3.68
CA PRO A 230 2.46 11.70 -2.88
C PRO A 230 2.92 12.19 -1.51
N ALA A 231 3.71 11.40 -0.76
CA ALA A 231 4.14 11.78 0.58
C ALA A 231 5.00 13.06 0.53
N LEU A 232 5.86 13.19 -0.46
CA LEU A 232 6.69 14.38 -0.67
C LEU A 232 5.84 15.60 -1.03
N HIS A 233 4.84 15.44 -1.90
CA HIS A 233 3.88 16.51 -2.22
C HIS A 233 3.07 16.97 -1.01
N LEU A 234 2.80 16.08 -0.05
CA LEU A 234 2.14 16.41 1.22
C LEU A 234 3.10 17.04 2.26
N GLY A 235 4.38 17.19 1.90
CA GLY A 235 5.40 17.86 2.71
C GLY A 235 6.28 16.94 3.56
N ALA A 236 6.27 15.63 3.32
CA ALA A 236 7.24 14.73 3.95
C ALA A 236 8.64 14.94 3.37
N ASN A 237 9.65 15.03 4.23
CA ASN A 237 11.07 15.07 3.86
C ASN A 237 11.84 13.83 4.36
N ARG A 238 11.13 12.91 5.02
CA ARG A 238 11.63 11.61 5.47
C ARG A 238 10.49 10.61 5.31
N VAL A 239 10.74 9.42 4.78
CA VAL A 239 9.68 8.45 4.51
C VAL A 239 10.02 7.06 5.04
N LEU A 240 9.07 6.49 5.79
CA LEU A 240 9.05 5.08 6.17
C LEU A 240 8.16 4.34 5.18
N VAL A 241 8.76 3.40 4.45
CA VAL A 241 8.06 2.54 3.51
C VAL A 241 7.85 1.18 4.14
N VAL A 242 6.61 0.71 4.19
CA VAL A 242 6.30 -0.66 4.58
C VAL A 242 5.91 -1.47 3.34
N GLY A 243 6.89 -2.23 2.85
CA GLY A 243 6.75 -3.10 1.69
C GLY A 243 6.08 -4.42 2.07
N VAL A 244 5.34 -5.00 1.12
CA VAL A 244 4.76 -6.35 1.23
C VAL A 244 5.29 -7.29 0.13
N SER A 245 6.46 -6.95 -0.39
CA SER A 245 7.17 -7.74 -1.40
C SER A 245 7.80 -8.98 -0.77
N GLY A 246 7.57 -10.14 -1.40
CA GLY A 246 8.16 -11.41 -0.97
C GLY A 246 9.61 -11.61 -1.43
N ASN A 247 10.24 -10.59 -2.02
CA ASN A 247 11.64 -10.61 -2.41
C ASN A 247 12.43 -9.86 -1.32
N PRO A 248 13.06 -10.57 -0.36
CA PRO A 248 14.00 -9.94 0.55
C PRO A 248 15.23 -9.46 -0.24
N ARG A 249 15.15 -8.28 -0.85
CA ARG A 249 16.30 -7.57 -1.40
C ARG A 249 16.90 -6.70 -0.31
N GLY A 250 17.43 -7.34 0.71
CA GLY A 250 18.55 -6.73 1.42
C GLY A 250 19.74 -6.63 0.45
N LEU A 251 20.62 -5.66 0.65
CA LEU A 251 21.88 -5.45 -0.09
C LEU A 251 22.84 -6.69 -0.10
N LYS A 252 22.41 -7.83 0.47
CA LYS A 252 23.07 -9.13 0.52
C LYS A 252 22.26 -10.25 -0.15
N ALA A 253 21.41 -9.95 -1.12
CA ALA A 253 20.73 -11.00 -1.88
C ALA A 253 21.73 -11.71 -2.80
N GLU A 254 21.97 -13.00 -2.53
CA GLU A 254 22.65 -13.91 -3.44
C GLU A 254 22.01 -13.81 -4.83
N ARG A 255 22.85 -13.80 -5.88
CA ARG A 255 22.39 -13.81 -7.27
C ARG A 255 21.30 -14.87 -7.43
N PRO A 256 20.13 -14.56 -8.03
CA PRO A 256 19.11 -15.56 -8.25
C PRO A 256 19.75 -16.73 -8.96
N ALA A 257 19.65 -17.92 -8.36
CA ALA A 257 20.18 -19.14 -8.96
C ALA A 257 19.66 -19.23 -10.40
N PRO A 258 20.52 -19.44 -11.41
CA PRO A 258 20.10 -19.50 -12.81
C PRO A 258 19.05 -20.61 -12.93
N ARG A 259 17.78 -20.22 -13.10
CA ARG A 259 16.72 -21.17 -13.38
C ARG A 259 16.96 -21.66 -14.82
N PRO A 260 17.19 -22.96 -15.04
CA PRO A 260 17.34 -23.47 -16.40
C PRO A 260 16.06 -23.12 -17.19
N PRO A 261 16.18 -22.61 -18.42
CA PRO A 261 15.02 -22.33 -19.26
C PRO A 261 14.36 -23.66 -19.61
N ASN A 262 13.30 -24.01 -18.86
CA ASN A 262 12.61 -25.30 -19.03
C ASN A 262 11.69 -25.34 -20.26
N GLY A 263 11.58 -24.26 -21.04
CA GLY A 263 10.79 -24.21 -22.29
C GLY A 263 9.27 -24.41 -22.11
N VAL A 264 8.77 -24.53 -20.88
CA VAL A 264 7.36 -24.73 -20.58
C VAL A 264 6.63 -23.38 -20.65
N GLN A 265 5.55 -23.33 -21.42
CA GLN A 265 4.68 -22.15 -21.48
C GLN A 265 4.08 -21.86 -20.10
N PRO A 266 4.11 -20.59 -19.62
CA PRO A 266 3.56 -20.25 -18.33
C PRO A 266 2.04 -20.46 -18.32
N SER A 267 1.51 -20.95 -17.20
CA SER A 267 0.07 -21.07 -17.00
C SER A 267 -0.62 -19.73 -16.76
N LEU A 268 -1.94 -19.69 -16.90
CA LEU A 268 -2.73 -18.49 -16.56
C LEU A 268 -2.51 -18.05 -15.11
N ALA A 269 -2.39 -18.99 -14.17
CA ALA A 269 -2.11 -18.66 -12.77
C ALA A 269 -0.71 -18.04 -12.59
N GLN A 270 0.30 -18.52 -13.33
CA GLN A 270 1.64 -17.93 -13.36
C GLN A 270 1.60 -16.52 -13.94
N ILE A 271 0.93 -16.32 -15.08
CA ILE A 271 0.79 -15.02 -15.73
C ILE A 271 0.07 -14.04 -14.81
N SER A 272 -1.07 -14.44 -14.22
CA SER A 272 -1.83 -13.61 -13.27
C SER A 272 -1.02 -13.27 -12.02
N GLY A 273 -0.31 -14.23 -11.43
CA GLY A 273 0.58 -13.97 -10.28
C GLY A 273 1.71 -13.00 -10.62
N HIS A 274 2.31 -13.12 -11.80
CA HIS A 274 3.31 -12.18 -12.28
C HIS A 274 2.72 -10.79 -12.53
N MET A 275 1.55 -10.70 -13.16
CA MET A 275 0.87 -9.41 -13.38
C MET A 275 0.55 -8.71 -12.06
N LEU A 276 0.05 -9.43 -11.04
CA LEU A 276 -0.21 -8.85 -9.71
C LEU A 276 1.09 -8.37 -9.08
N ASN A 277 2.16 -9.18 -9.10
CA ASN A 277 3.44 -8.78 -8.50
C ASN A 277 4.02 -7.54 -9.19
N SER A 278 4.02 -7.49 -10.52
CA SER A 278 4.53 -6.33 -11.26
C SER A 278 3.67 -5.08 -11.13
N THR A 279 2.38 -5.25 -10.84
CA THR A 279 1.47 -4.13 -10.58
C THR A 279 1.69 -3.54 -9.19
N PHE A 280 1.75 -4.38 -8.15
CA PHE A 280 1.75 -3.94 -6.75
C PHE A 280 3.13 -3.66 -6.17
N ILE A 281 4.15 -4.40 -6.61
CA ILE A 281 5.43 -4.50 -5.90
C ILE A 281 6.57 -3.84 -6.67
N ASP A 282 6.72 -4.16 -7.96
CA ASP A 282 7.91 -3.76 -8.75
C ASP A 282 8.03 -2.23 -8.89
N ASN A 283 6.93 -1.50 -8.80
CA ASN A 283 6.91 -0.04 -8.87
C ASN A 283 7.48 0.66 -7.62
N LEU A 284 7.30 0.07 -6.43
CA LEU A 284 7.81 0.64 -5.18
C LEU A 284 9.34 0.50 -5.09
N GLU A 285 9.87 -0.67 -5.44
CA GLU A 285 11.32 -0.90 -5.47
C GLU A 285 12.01 0.06 -6.45
N SER A 286 11.42 0.26 -7.64
CA SER A 286 11.97 1.16 -8.66
C SER A 286 11.97 2.63 -8.22
N ASP A 287 10.93 3.07 -7.48
CA ASP A 287 10.82 4.44 -6.98
C ASP A 287 11.81 4.71 -5.83
N ILE A 288 12.02 3.74 -4.93
CA ILE A 288 13.04 3.80 -3.89
C ILE A 288 14.43 3.93 -4.52
N GLU A 289 14.76 3.09 -5.50
CA GLU A 289 16.06 3.12 -6.18
C GLU A 289 16.28 4.46 -6.90
N LEU A 290 15.25 5.00 -7.55
CA LEU A 290 15.33 6.33 -8.17
C LEU A 290 15.60 7.42 -7.12
N LEU A 291 14.90 7.38 -5.98
CA LEU A 291 15.05 8.35 -4.91
C LEU A 291 16.44 8.26 -4.27
N GLU A 292 16.96 7.07 -4.01
CA GLU A 292 18.32 6.88 -3.50
C GLU A 292 19.37 7.44 -4.47
N ARG A 293 19.21 7.18 -5.78
CA ARG A 293 20.08 7.77 -6.81
C ARG A 293 20.00 9.30 -6.83
N LEU A 294 18.81 9.87 -6.65
CA LEU A 294 18.63 11.32 -6.54
C LEU A 294 19.30 11.89 -5.28
N ASN A 295 19.21 11.20 -4.15
CA ASN A 295 19.91 11.60 -2.92
C ASN A 295 21.43 11.59 -3.10
N ILE A 296 21.97 10.54 -3.73
CA ILE A 296 23.41 10.46 -4.04
C ILE A 296 23.82 11.61 -4.98
N ALA A 297 23.03 11.88 -6.02
CA ALA A 297 23.30 12.99 -6.93
C ALA A 297 23.24 14.35 -6.24
N SER A 298 22.25 14.55 -5.36
CA SER A 298 22.10 15.77 -4.54
C SER A 298 23.31 15.98 -3.62
N ALA A 299 23.82 14.94 -2.99
CA ALA A 299 25.00 15.00 -2.13
C ALA A 299 26.30 15.40 -2.86
N LEU A 300 26.33 15.30 -4.20
CA LEU A 300 27.47 15.71 -5.04
C LEU A 300 27.36 17.16 -5.52
N LEU A 301 26.20 17.81 -5.37
CA LEU A 301 26.00 19.20 -5.76
C LEU A 301 26.55 20.15 -4.68
N PRO A 302 27.03 21.36 -5.05
CA PRO A 302 27.38 22.36 -4.06
C PRO A 302 26.14 22.88 -3.31
N ASP A 303 26.34 23.35 -2.06
CA ASP A 303 25.28 23.72 -1.10
C ASP A 303 24.29 24.78 -1.59
N ASP A 304 24.66 25.56 -2.61
CA ASP A 304 23.82 26.58 -3.23
C ASP A 304 22.77 25.97 -4.20
N GLN A 305 23.05 24.81 -4.79
CA GLN A 305 22.17 24.10 -5.72
C GLN A 305 21.27 23.07 -5.03
N ILE A 306 21.72 22.47 -3.93
CA ILE A 306 20.90 21.55 -3.09
C ILE A 306 19.64 22.23 -2.57
N ARG A 307 19.69 23.56 -2.35
CA ARG A 307 18.59 24.37 -1.83
C ARG A 307 17.49 24.69 -2.85
N GLN A 308 17.56 24.14 -4.07
CA GLN A 308 16.45 24.28 -5.00
C GLN A 308 15.28 23.36 -4.61
N PRO A 309 14.03 23.84 -4.66
CA PRO A 309 12.86 23.03 -4.34
C PRO A 309 12.82 21.74 -5.18
N GLY A 310 12.82 20.59 -4.51
CA GLY A 310 12.80 19.27 -5.14
C GLY A 310 14.17 18.61 -5.35
N MET A 311 15.27 19.26 -4.93
CA MET A 311 16.62 18.68 -4.88
C MET A 311 17.05 18.29 -3.46
N GLU A 312 16.21 18.56 -2.46
CA GLU A 312 16.51 18.26 -1.06
C GLU A 312 16.59 16.74 -0.83
N PRO A 313 17.62 16.26 -0.10
CA PRO A 313 17.77 14.85 0.19
C PRO A 313 16.63 14.37 1.09
N VAL A 314 16.04 13.22 0.73
CA VAL A 314 14.95 12.60 1.47
C VAL A 314 15.46 11.35 2.19
N GLU A 315 15.34 11.30 3.52
CA GLU A 315 15.71 10.09 4.27
C GLU A 315 14.66 8.99 4.05
N VAL A 316 15.09 7.80 3.62
CA VAL A 316 14.21 6.65 3.38
C VAL A 316 14.59 5.50 4.31
N LEU A 317 13.58 4.93 4.97
CA LEU A 317 13.69 3.66 5.68
C LEU A 317 12.66 2.68 5.12
N VAL A 318 13.08 1.46 4.83
CA VAL A 318 12.20 0.42 4.27
C VAL A 318 12.14 -0.77 5.22
N ILE A 319 10.94 -1.11 5.67
CA ILE A 319 10.68 -2.37 6.37
C ILE A 319 10.05 -3.34 5.38
N SER A 320 10.67 -4.51 5.21
CA SER A 320 10.22 -5.57 4.30
C SER A 320 10.22 -6.92 5.01
N PRO A 321 9.35 -7.86 4.59
CA PRO A 321 9.26 -9.17 5.20
C PRO A 321 10.60 -9.91 5.21
N SER A 322 10.99 -10.42 6.39
CA SER A 322 12.18 -11.28 6.52
C SER A 322 12.00 -12.68 5.93
N ARG A 323 10.75 -13.06 5.64
CA ARG A 323 10.37 -14.36 5.06
C ARG A 323 9.44 -14.17 3.85
N PRO A 324 9.50 -15.06 2.84
CA PRO A 324 8.58 -15.02 1.71
C PRO A 324 7.13 -15.23 2.16
N LEU A 325 6.26 -14.25 1.88
CA LEU A 325 4.85 -14.27 2.32
C LEU A 325 4.00 -15.35 1.62
N ASP A 326 4.44 -15.83 0.46
CA ASP A 326 3.81 -16.91 -0.30
C ASP A 326 4.03 -18.29 0.33
N GLU A 327 5.19 -18.52 0.97
CA GLU A 327 5.45 -19.73 1.76
C GLU A 327 4.53 -19.80 2.99
N ILE A 328 4.31 -18.66 3.64
CA ILE A 328 3.36 -18.51 4.75
C ILE A 328 1.95 -18.83 4.24
N ALA A 329 1.54 -18.21 3.13
CA ALA A 329 0.21 -18.43 2.54
C ALA A 329 -0.02 -19.90 2.17
N ALA A 330 1.01 -20.61 1.68
CA ALA A 330 0.92 -22.02 1.33
C ALA A 330 0.55 -22.91 2.52
N ARG A 331 1.02 -22.59 3.74
CA ARG A 331 0.66 -23.33 4.97
C ARG A 331 -0.81 -23.13 5.35
N HIS A 332 -1.34 -21.95 5.13
CA HIS A 332 -2.74 -21.57 5.41
C HIS A 332 -3.72 -21.90 4.28
N ARG A 333 -3.27 -22.52 3.17
CA ARG A 333 -4.12 -22.87 2.01
C ARG A 333 -5.39 -23.67 2.36
N ARG A 334 -5.38 -24.41 3.47
CA ARG A 334 -6.53 -25.22 3.91
C ARG A 334 -7.69 -24.36 4.43
N GLU A 335 -7.41 -23.17 4.94
CA GLU A 335 -8.39 -22.22 5.47
C GLU A 335 -9.27 -21.63 4.37
N LEU A 336 -8.80 -21.62 3.12
CA LEU A 336 -9.58 -21.15 1.99
C LEU A 336 -10.90 -21.89 1.82
N PRO A 337 -11.95 -21.21 1.33
CA PRO A 337 -13.15 -21.83 0.80
C PRO A 337 -12.81 -22.91 -0.26
N PRO A 338 -13.53 -24.06 -0.28
CA PRO A 338 -13.26 -25.14 -1.23
C PRO A 338 -13.27 -24.71 -2.71
N ALA A 339 -14.08 -23.73 -3.07
CA ALA A 339 -14.15 -23.17 -4.43
C ALA A 339 -12.83 -22.51 -4.86
N LEU A 340 -12.29 -21.60 -4.05
CA LEU A 340 -10.99 -20.95 -4.29
C LEU A 340 -9.84 -21.96 -4.29
N ARG A 341 -9.90 -22.95 -3.41
CA ARG A 341 -8.91 -24.03 -3.37
C ARG A 341 -8.88 -24.85 -4.66
N THR A 342 -10.04 -25.02 -5.29
CA THR A 342 -10.23 -25.75 -6.56
C THR A 342 -9.81 -24.91 -7.76
N PHE A 343 -10.15 -23.61 -7.75
CA PHE A 343 -9.67 -22.65 -8.75
C PHE A 343 -8.14 -22.58 -8.81
N LEU A 344 -7.50 -22.49 -7.63
CA LEU A 344 -6.03 -22.51 -7.49
C LEU A 344 -5.40 -23.91 -7.73
N ARG A 345 -6.21 -24.93 -8.03
CA ARG A 345 -5.79 -26.29 -8.43
C ARG A 345 -5.98 -26.56 -9.93
N GLY A 346 -6.51 -25.60 -10.70
CA GLY A 346 -6.79 -25.77 -12.13
C GLY A 346 -5.55 -26.13 -12.96
N PRO A 347 -5.75 -26.69 -14.18
CA PRO A 347 -4.67 -27.18 -15.02
C PRO A 347 -3.66 -26.05 -15.31
N GLY A 348 -2.41 -26.26 -14.87
CA GLY A 348 -1.29 -25.31 -15.02
C GLY A 348 -0.86 -24.58 -13.74
N ALA A 349 -1.61 -24.61 -12.64
CA ALA A 349 -1.17 -24.02 -11.38
C ALA A 349 -0.06 -24.87 -10.73
N THR A 350 1.20 -24.48 -10.89
CA THR A 350 2.33 -25.06 -10.13
C THR A 350 2.22 -24.69 -8.64
N LYS A 351 2.78 -25.53 -7.75
CA LYS A 351 2.74 -25.30 -6.28
C LYS A 351 3.19 -23.88 -5.88
N SER A 352 4.18 -23.32 -6.56
CA SER A 352 4.72 -21.97 -6.30
C SER A 352 3.87 -20.85 -6.90
N SER A 353 3.36 -21.00 -8.12
CA SER A 353 2.57 -19.93 -8.76
C SER A 353 1.21 -19.69 -8.12
N GLY A 354 0.55 -20.78 -7.68
CA GLY A 354 -0.69 -20.68 -6.92
C GLY A 354 -0.49 -20.06 -5.54
N ALA A 355 0.68 -20.21 -4.92
CA ALA A 355 0.99 -19.65 -3.61
C ALA A 355 1.16 -18.12 -3.65
N SER A 356 1.72 -17.57 -4.73
CA SER A 356 1.83 -16.13 -4.93
C SER A 356 0.44 -15.48 -5.02
N VAL A 357 -0.43 -15.92 -5.92
CA VAL A 357 -1.81 -15.40 -6.03
C VAL A 357 -2.58 -15.61 -4.72
N LEU A 358 -2.40 -16.77 -4.07
CA LEU A 358 -3.01 -17.10 -2.78
C LEU A 358 -2.68 -16.04 -1.72
N SER A 359 -1.41 -15.65 -1.58
CA SER A 359 -1.00 -14.68 -0.56
C SER A 359 -1.66 -13.30 -0.69
N TYR A 360 -2.13 -12.91 -1.88
CA TYR A 360 -2.87 -11.65 -2.08
C TYR A 360 -4.36 -11.77 -1.70
N LEU A 361 -4.94 -12.97 -1.78
CA LEU A 361 -6.39 -13.19 -1.66
C LEU A 361 -6.81 -13.91 -0.37
N LEU A 362 -5.85 -14.34 0.45
CA LEU A 362 -6.10 -15.13 1.66
C LEU A 362 -6.49 -14.22 2.84
N PHE A 363 -7.70 -13.67 2.85
CA PHE A 363 -8.22 -12.85 3.96
C PHE A 363 -8.76 -13.72 5.11
N GLU A 364 -7.97 -14.68 5.58
CA GLU A 364 -8.30 -15.55 6.70
C GLU A 364 -7.53 -15.13 7.96
N SER A 365 -8.19 -15.21 9.11
CA SER A 365 -7.66 -14.77 10.40
C SER A 365 -6.34 -15.47 10.77
N GLY A 366 -6.19 -16.76 10.45
CA GLY A 366 -4.97 -17.52 10.69
C GLY A 366 -3.78 -16.94 9.93
N TYR A 367 -3.95 -16.72 8.63
CA TYR A 367 -2.91 -16.10 7.79
C TYR A 367 -2.62 -14.66 8.20
N CYS A 368 -3.64 -13.83 8.40
CA CYS A 368 -3.47 -12.43 8.79
C CYS A 368 -2.75 -12.32 10.13
N SER A 369 -3.05 -13.19 11.10
CA SER A 369 -2.38 -13.23 12.39
C SER A 369 -0.90 -13.59 12.26
N GLU A 370 -0.56 -14.58 11.44
CA GLU A 370 0.85 -14.95 11.22
C GLU A 370 1.63 -13.82 10.52
N LEU A 371 1.00 -13.10 9.58
CA LEU A 371 1.61 -11.92 8.94
C LEU A 371 1.83 -10.76 9.92
N ILE A 372 0.86 -10.50 10.79
CA ILE A 372 0.97 -9.46 11.83
C ILE A 372 2.15 -9.80 12.76
N GLU A 373 2.25 -11.05 13.21
CA GLU A 373 3.35 -11.43 14.10
C GLU A 373 4.71 -11.33 13.41
N LEU A 374 4.80 -11.73 12.12
CA LEU A 374 6.01 -11.53 11.33
C LEU A 374 6.38 -10.04 11.22
N GLY A 375 5.42 -9.17 10.90
CA GLY A 375 5.66 -7.74 10.79
C GLY A 375 6.13 -7.12 12.09
N ARG A 376 5.52 -7.52 13.22
CA ARG A 376 5.91 -7.07 14.56
C ARG A 376 7.33 -7.51 14.89
N HIS A 377 7.66 -8.77 14.61
CA HIS A 377 9.00 -9.31 14.79
C HIS A 377 10.05 -8.56 13.94
N ASP A 378 9.77 -8.33 12.66
CA ASP A 378 10.69 -7.64 11.74
C ASP A 378 10.93 -6.18 12.14
N ALA A 379 9.89 -5.47 12.59
CA ALA A 379 10.03 -4.12 13.12
C ALA A 379 10.88 -4.09 14.39
N VAL A 380 10.65 -5.00 15.34
CA VAL A 380 11.47 -5.10 16.56
C VAL A 380 12.92 -5.45 16.24
N ALA A 381 13.15 -6.37 15.29
CA ALA A 381 14.49 -6.74 14.83
C ALA A 381 15.26 -5.55 14.23
N GLN A 382 14.57 -4.63 13.55
CA GLN A 382 15.12 -3.38 13.03
C GLN A 382 14.99 -2.20 14.01
N GLY A 383 14.73 -2.47 15.30
CA GLY A 383 14.38 -1.45 16.28
C GLY A 383 15.43 -0.36 16.47
N ALA A 384 16.72 -0.65 16.34
CA ALA A 384 17.78 0.37 16.43
C ALA A 384 17.71 1.38 15.28
N GLU A 385 17.45 0.90 14.06
CA GLU A 385 17.32 1.76 12.89
C GLU A 385 16.01 2.55 12.92
N LEU A 386 14.90 1.92 13.34
CA LEU A 386 13.63 2.60 13.54
C LEU A 386 13.71 3.68 14.61
N LYS A 387 14.39 3.44 15.74
CA LYS A 387 14.58 4.48 16.77
C LYS A 387 15.38 5.66 16.24
N ARG A 388 16.47 5.41 15.51
CA ARG A 388 17.26 6.46 14.85
C ARG A 388 16.42 7.25 13.84
N PHE A 389 15.68 6.56 12.98
CA PHE A 389 14.82 7.17 11.98
C PHE A 389 13.68 7.98 12.63
N LEU A 390 12.99 7.43 13.63
CA LEU A 390 11.90 8.12 14.32
C LEU A 390 12.37 9.14 15.37
N ARG A 391 13.70 9.32 15.53
CA ARG A 391 14.32 10.21 16.51
C ARG A 391 13.86 9.93 17.94
N LEU A 392 13.73 8.64 18.27
CA LEU A 392 13.38 8.16 19.59
C LEU A 392 14.62 8.11 20.50
N PRO A 393 14.46 8.35 21.81
CA PRO A 393 15.55 8.29 22.78
C PRO A 393 16.13 6.87 22.98
#